data_AF-A0A645EUX2-F1
#
_entry.id   AF-A0A645EUX2-F1
#
_cell.length_a   1.000
_cell.length_b   1.000
_cell.length_c   1.000
_cell.angle_alpha   90.00
_cell.angle_beta   90.00
_cell.angle_gamma   90.00
#
_symmetry.space_group_name_H-M   'P 1'
#
loop_
_entity.id
_entity.type
_entity.pdbx_description
1 polymer ?
#
loop_
_entity_poly.entity_id
_entity_poly.type
_entity_poly.pdbx_seq_one_letter_code
_entity_poly.pdbx_strand_id
1 'polypeptide(L)'
;MALYLSKRAELTFSALRMNRVAISLYDVVKTTGEIKDTFRFTYNGRRYDRLSLSEKVRAGMEVSEMMKRLTGRNYPVFVDNMESVEDLANVRPTGQVIMAKLVPGAGLSVKGRSQASAPSKAA
;
A
#
# COMPACT_ATOMS: atom_id res chain seq x y z
N MET A 1 11.60 -28.05 18.31
CA MET A 1 12.26 -26.77 17.92
C MET A 1 11.74 -26.19 16.61
N ALA A 2 11.65 -26.96 15.52
CA ALA A 2 11.16 -26.47 14.23
C ALA A 2 9.75 -25.83 14.27
N LEU A 3 8.81 -26.41 15.02
CA LEU A 3 7.44 -25.91 15.18
C LEU A 3 7.34 -24.55 15.92
N TYR A 4 8.28 -24.28 16.83
CA TYR A 4 8.33 -23.01 17.56
C TYR A 4 8.92 -21.90 16.68
N LEU A 5 9.98 -22.19 15.92
CA LEU A 5 10.55 -21.24 14.97
C LEU A 5 9.57 -20.89 13.86
N SER A 6 8.82 -21.86 13.32
CA SER A 6 7.82 -21.59 12.29
C SER A 6 6.69 -20.71 12.83
N LYS A 7 6.15 -20.99 14.02
CA LYS A 7 5.09 -20.17 14.62
C LYS A 7 5.57 -18.76 14.96
N ARG A 8 6.81 -18.63 15.46
CA ARG A 8 7.42 -17.31 15.74
C ARG A 8 7.63 -16.51 14.46
N ALA A 9 8.10 -17.13 13.38
CA ALA A 9 8.23 -16.48 12.09
C ALA A 9 6.86 -16.03 11.57
N GLU A 10 5.87 -16.91 11.57
CA GLU A 10 4.49 -16.59 11.16
C GLU A 10 3.93 -15.38 11.92
N LEU A 11 4.09 -15.34 13.25
CA LEU A 11 3.64 -14.22 14.08
C LEU A 11 4.41 -12.92 13.77
N THR A 12 5.73 -13.02 13.56
CA THR A 12 6.57 -11.85 13.22
C THR A 12 6.19 -11.27 11.85
N PHE A 13 5.88 -12.11 10.87
CA PHE A 13 5.48 -11.69 9.52
C PHE A 13 3.99 -11.37 9.40
N SER A 14 3.15 -11.81 10.35
CA SER A 14 1.70 -11.55 10.32
C SER A 14 1.37 -10.06 10.29
N ALA A 15 2.15 -9.24 11.00
CA ALA A 15 2.01 -7.78 11.02
C ALA A 15 2.40 -7.11 9.69
N LEU A 16 3.24 -7.79 8.88
CA LEU A 16 3.65 -7.36 7.55
C LEU A 16 2.69 -7.83 6.46
N ARG A 17 1.65 -8.60 6.81
CA ARG A 17 0.69 -9.12 5.83
C ARG A 17 -0.11 -7.97 5.21
N MET A 18 0.03 -7.84 3.91
CA MET A 18 -0.65 -6.90 3.04
C MET A 18 -1.54 -7.68 2.03
N ASN A 19 -2.36 -6.98 1.25
CA ASN A 19 -3.28 -7.52 0.27
C ASN A 19 -2.56 -7.93 -1.04
N ARG A 20 -1.86 -6.99 -1.68
CA ARG A 20 -1.18 -7.18 -2.98
C ARG A 20 0.31 -6.94 -2.92
N VAL A 21 0.79 -6.18 -1.93
CA VAL A 21 2.23 -5.95 -1.72
C VAL A 21 2.83 -7.09 -0.90
N ALA A 22 4.03 -7.53 -1.25
CA ALA A 22 4.86 -8.37 -0.39
C ALA A 22 6.28 -7.82 -0.31
N ILE A 23 6.90 -7.94 0.87
CA ILE A 23 8.26 -7.51 1.15
C ILE A 23 9.13 -8.75 1.30
N SER A 24 10.17 -8.86 0.48
CA SER A 24 11.24 -9.82 0.65
C SER A 24 12.40 -9.15 1.38
N LEU A 25 12.77 -9.70 2.53
CA LEU A 25 13.93 -9.28 3.34
C LEU A 25 15.22 -10.05 2.99
N TYR A 26 15.07 -11.11 2.23
CA TYR A 26 16.18 -11.95 1.75
C TYR A 26 15.81 -12.53 0.39
N ASP A 27 16.82 -12.73 -0.44
CA ASP A 27 16.73 -13.42 -1.71
C ASP A 27 17.67 -14.62 -1.68
N VAL A 28 17.17 -15.78 -2.11
CA VAL A 28 18.04 -16.95 -2.37
C VAL A 28 18.53 -16.86 -3.80
N VAL A 29 19.85 -16.75 -3.98
CA VAL A 29 20.47 -16.79 -5.31
C VAL A 29 20.30 -18.20 -5.85
N LYS A 30 19.42 -18.37 -6.84
CA LYS A 30 19.04 -19.70 -7.37
C LYS A 30 20.22 -20.52 -7.89
N THR A 31 21.30 -19.87 -8.33
CA THR A 31 22.49 -20.53 -8.90
C THR A 31 23.49 -20.98 -7.84
N THR A 32 23.72 -20.18 -6.79
CA THR A 32 24.73 -20.47 -5.76
C THR A 32 24.14 -20.97 -4.45
N GLY A 33 22.83 -20.81 -4.23
CA GLY A 33 22.16 -21.10 -2.97
C GLY A 33 22.43 -20.07 -1.87
N GLU A 34 23.22 -19.02 -2.14
CA GLU A 34 23.53 -17.98 -1.16
C GLU A 34 22.29 -17.17 -0.80
N ILE A 35 22.10 -16.93 0.50
CA ILE A 35 21.07 -16.03 1.03
C ILE A 35 21.67 -14.63 1.05
N LYS A 36 21.08 -13.72 0.27
CA LYS A 36 21.44 -12.30 0.28
C LYS A 36 20.36 -11.52 1.00
N ASP A 37 20.78 -10.73 1.98
CA ASP A 37 19.90 -9.74 2.60
C ASP A 37 19.52 -8.71 1.54
N THR A 38 18.21 -8.53 1.35
CA THR A 38 17.68 -7.60 0.35
C THR A 38 16.44 -6.92 0.89
N PHE A 39 16.08 -5.78 0.35
CA PHE A 39 14.80 -5.16 0.65
C PHE A 39 14.06 -4.92 -0.64
N ARG A 40 13.23 -5.90 -1.05
CA ARG A 40 12.51 -5.85 -2.32
C ARG A 40 11.01 -5.86 -2.10
N PHE A 41 10.33 -4.94 -2.79
CA PHE A 41 8.89 -4.93 -2.89
C PHE A 41 8.43 -5.68 -4.15
N THR A 42 7.37 -6.46 -3.97
CA THR A 42 6.59 -7.01 -5.07
C THR A 42 5.14 -6.57 -4.94
N TYR A 43 4.46 -6.42 -6.07
CA TYR A 43 3.04 -6.11 -6.14
C TYR A 43 2.40 -7.10 -7.11
N ASN A 44 1.41 -7.87 -6.65
CA ASN A 44 0.82 -8.99 -7.42
C ASN A 44 1.89 -9.93 -8.00
N GLY A 45 2.94 -10.24 -7.24
CA GLY A 45 4.04 -11.11 -7.65
C GLY A 45 5.02 -10.50 -8.67
N ARG A 46 4.80 -9.25 -9.12
CA ARG A 46 5.72 -8.53 -10.00
C ARG A 46 6.65 -7.63 -9.20
N ARG A 47 7.90 -7.49 -9.65
CA ARG A 47 8.87 -6.63 -8.97
C ARG A 47 8.50 -5.16 -9.13
N TYR A 48 8.74 -4.37 -8.08
CA TYR A 48 8.42 -2.94 -8.05
C TYR A 48 9.03 -2.13 -9.21
N ASP A 49 10.23 -2.51 -9.66
CA ASP A 49 10.91 -1.86 -10.79
C ASP A 49 10.12 -1.92 -12.11
N ARG A 50 9.26 -2.94 -12.27
CA ARG A 50 8.49 -3.20 -13.50
C ARG A 50 7.04 -2.73 -13.42
N LEU A 51 6.67 -2.08 -12.32
CA LEU A 51 5.31 -1.60 -12.13
C LEU A 51 5.07 -0.30 -12.89
N SER A 52 3.86 -0.15 -13.41
CA SER A 52 3.34 1.13 -13.93
C SER A 52 3.26 2.18 -12.81
N LEU A 53 3.11 3.45 -13.19
CA LEU A 53 2.98 4.55 -12.22
C LEU A 53 1.81 4.32 -11.25
N SER A 54 0.66 3.90 -11.77
CA SER A 54 -0.55 3.66 -10.98
C SER A 54 -0.40 2.49 -10.00
N GLU A 55 0.30 1.43 -10.42
CA GLU A 55 0.65 0.31 -9.55
C GLU A 55 1.64 0.70 -8.47
N LYS A 56 2.65 1.52 -8.79
CA LYS A 56 3.60 2.05 -7.81
C LYS A 56 2.91 2.90 -6.75
N VAL A 57 1.96 3.75 -7.15
CA VAL A 57 1.16 4.57 -6.23
C VAL A 57 0.31 3.67 -5.32
N ARG A 58 -0.42 2.69 -5.87
CA ARG A 58 -1.22 1.74 -5.07
C ARG A 58 -0.36 0.94 -4.09
N ALA A 59 0.79 0.44 -4.54
CA ALA A 59 1.73 -0.27 -3.69
C ALA A 59 2.26 0.63 -2.56
N GLY A 60 2.63 1.88 -2.86
CA GLY A 60 3.08 2.84 -1.85
C GLY A 60 2.01 3.15 -0.81
N MET A 61 0.75 3.32 -1.22
CA MET A 61 -0.34 3.53 -0.28
C MET A 61 -0.57 2.31 0.61
N GLU A 62 -0.47 1.10 0.08
CA GLU A 62 -0.61 -0.13 0.86
C GLU A 62 0.52 -0.30 1.89
N VAL A 63 1.75 0.07 1.52
CA VAL A 63 2.88 0.16 2.46
C VAL A 63 2.60 1.20 3.54
N SER A 64 1.97 2.33 3.21
CA SER A 64 1.60 3.34 4.21
C SER A 64 0.62 2.79 5.25
N GLU A 65 -0.37 1.98 4.83
CA GLU A 65 -1.31 1.32 5.74
C GLU A 65 -0.63 0.27 6.62
N MET A 66 0.35 -0.45 6.09
CA MET A 66 1.21 -1.32 6.89
C MET A 66 1.97 -0.51 7.95
N MET A 67 2.60 0.60 7.58
CA MET A 67 3.33 1.45 8.53
C MET A 67 2.43 2.02 9.63
N LYS A 68 1.19 2.42 9.30
CA LYS A 68 0.20 2.87 10.29
C LYS A 68 -0.13 1.76 11.30
N ARG A 69 -0.38 0.53 10.82
CA ARG A 69 -0.64 -0.63 11.68
C ARG A 69 0.56 -0.98 12.57
N LEU A 70 1.77 -0.96 12.02
CA LEU A 70 3.00 -1.29 12.76
C LEU A 70 3.33 -0.23 13.83
N THR A 71 3.12 1.04 13.52
CA THR A 71 3.46 2.15 14.43
C THR A 71 2.30 2.52 15.37
N GLY A 72 1.09 2.01 15.13
CA GLY A 72 -0.11 2.36 15.87
C GLY A 72 -0.54 3.82 15.69
N ARG A 73 -0.06 4.51 14.63
CA ARG A 73 -0.29 5.94 14.41
C ARG A 73 -0.99 6.18 13.08
N ASN A 74 -1.99 7.06 13.10
CA ASN A 74 -2.75 7.44 11.93
C ASN A 74 -2.24 8.77 11.36
N TYR A 75 -1.43 8.70 10.31
CA TYR A 75 -0.89 9.87 9.62
C TYR A 75 -1.68 10.20 8.35
N PRO A 76 -1.86 11.48 8.01
CA PRO A 76 -2.43 11.85 6.72
C PRO A 76 -1.49 11.40 5.59
N VAL A 77 -2.06 10.87 4.51
CA VAL A 77 -1.29 10.40 3.34
C VAL A 77 -1.55 11.33 2.16
N PHE A 78 -0.48 11.92 1.63
CA PHE A 78 -0.52 12.69 0.40
C PHE A 78 -0.24 11.78 -0.79
N VAL A 79 -1.13 11.79 -1.78
CA VAL A 79 -1.02 10.98 -3.00
C VAL A 79 -1.01 11.90 -4.21
N ASP A 80 0.09 11.86 -4.93
CA ASP A 80 0.29 12.62 -6.17
C ASP A 80 0.07 11.73 -7.41
N ASN A 81 -0.10 12.35 -8.56
CA ASN A 81 -0.40 11.69 -9.85
C ASN A 81 -1.70 10.87 -9.83
N MET A 82 -2.74 11.35 -9.13
CA MET A 82 -4.02 10.64 -9.04
C MET A 82 -4.77 10.55 -10.35
N GLU A 83 -4.40 11.31 -11.38
CA GLU A 83 -4.91 11.11 -12.75
C GLU A 83 -4.53 9.74 -13.33
N SER A 84 -3.46 9.12 -12.83
CA SER A 84 -3.02 7.79 -13.26
C SER A 84 -3.76 6.65 -12.56
N VAL A 85 -4.50 6.93 -11.47
CA VAL A 85 -5.15 5.93 -10.63
C VAL A 85 -6.67 6.01 -10.81
N GLU A 86 -7.25 4.98 -11.41
CA GLU A 86 -8.70 4.90 -11.66
C GLU A 86 -9.51 4.65 -10.38
N ASP A 87 -9.09 3.69 -9.56
CA ASP A 87 -9.71 3.37 -8.28
C ASP A 87 -8.70 3.10 -7.16
N LEU A 88 -9.17 3.30 -5.93
CA LEU A 88 -8.48 3.02 -4.67
C LEU A 88 -9.12 1.87 -3.87
N ALA A 89 -9.97 1.04 -4.50
CA ALA A 89 -10.75 0.01 -3.79
C ALA A 89 -9.86 -1.02 -3.08
N ASN A 90 -8.65 -1.21 -3.60
CA ASN A 90 -7.67 -2.19 -3.12
C ASN A 90 -6.96 -1.77 -1.83
N VAL A 91 -6.70 -0.47 -1.65
CA VAL A 91 -5.89 0.06 -0.56
C VAL A 91 -6.72 0.25 0.71
N ARG A 92 -7.98 0.70 0.57
CA ARG A 92 -8.88 1.04 1.69
C ARG A 92 -8.17 1.88 2.77
N PRO A 93 -7.74 3.10 2.42
CA PRO A 93 -6.89 3.89 3.30
C PRO A 93 -7.58 4.20 4.64
N THR A 94 -6.84 4.06 5.73
CA THR A 94 -7.30 4.46 7.07
C THR A 94 -6.93 5.93 7.30
N GLY A 95 -7.89 6.75 7.76
CA GLY A 95 -7.67 8.16 8.03
C GLY A 95 -7.76 9.10 6.82
N GLN A 96 -7.11 10.26 6.93
CA GLN A 96 -7.19 11.33 5.93
C GLN A 96 -6.25 11.05 4.75
N VAL A 97 -6.78 11.20 3.54
CA VAL A 97 -6.00 11.13 2.29
C VAL A 97 -6.16 12.44 1.53
N ILE A 98 -5.05 13.04 1.15
CA ILE A 98 -4.99 14.24 0.32
C ILE A 98 -4.55 13.79 -1.07
N MET A 99 -5.39 14.04 -2.07
CA MET A 99 -5.18 13.57 -3.44
C MET A 99 -4.91 14.75 -4.36
N ALA A 100 -3.77 14.72 -5.06
CA ALA A 100 -3.42 15.67 -6.10
C ALA A 100 -3.59 15.02 -7.47
N LYS A 101 -4.35 15.68 -8.34
CA LYS A 101 -4.66 15.23 -9.70
C LYS A 101 -4.40 16.36 -10.69
N LEU A 102 -3.69 16.06 -11.77
CA LEU A 102 -3.58 16.97 -12.90
C LEU A 102 -4.84 16.90 -13.78
N VAL A 103 -5.39 18.06 -14.11
CA VAL A 103 -6.47 18.20 -15.11
C VAL A 103 -6.04 19.24 -16.14
N PRO A 104 -5.77 18.85 -17.40
CA PRO A 104 -5.34 19.78 -18.43
C PRO A 104 -6.33 20.95 -18.61
N GLY A 105 -5.81 22.17 -18.65
CA GLY A 105 -6.62 23.38 -18.86
C GLY A 105 -7.48 23.83 -17.66
N ALA A 106 -7.40 23.16 -16.51
CA ALA A 106 -8.10 23.57 -15.29
C ALA A 106 -7.19 24.41 -14.38
N GLY A 107 -7.76 25.43 -13.73
CA GLY A 107 -7.09 26.16 -12.65
C GLY A 107 -6.96 25.32 -11.37
N LEU A 108 -6.01 25.70 -10.51
CA LEU A 108 -5.83 25.05 -9.21
C LEU A 108 -7.11 25.20 -8.38
N SER A 109 -7.66 24.08 -7.93
CA SER A 109 -8.84 24.05 -7.07
C SER A 109 -8.68 22.98 -6.00
N VAL A 110 -9.19 23.27 -4.79
CA VAL A 110 -9.25 22.32 -3.69
C VAL A 110 -10.70 21.89 -3.53
N LYS A 111 -10.95 20.58 -3.59
CA LYS A 111 -12.28 20.00 -3.41
C LYS A 111 -12.26 19.14 -2.16
N GLY A 112 -13.08 19.51 -1.18
CA GLY A 112 -13.40 18.63 -0.06
C GLY A 112 -14.24 17.46 -0.56
N ARG A 113 -14.00 16.26 -0.01
CA ARG A 113 -14.88 15.13 -0.23
C ARG A 113 -16.15 15.40 0.59
N SER A 114 -17.17 16.00 -0.02
CA SER A 114 -18.51 16.08 0.58
C SER A 114 -18.91 14.66 0.98
N GLN A 115 -19.26 14.43 2.24
CA GLN A 115 -19.83 13.15 2.64
C GLN A 115 -21.04 12.92 1.73
N ALA A 116 -21.08 11.78 1.03
CA ALA A 116 -22.28 11.34 0.36
C ALA A 116 -23.40 11.37 1.40
N SER A 117 -24.42 12.19 1.18
CA SER A 117 -25.60 12.29 2.01
C SER A 117 -26.14 10.88 2.24
N ALA A 118 -26.09 10.40 3.49
CA ALA A 118 -26.81 9.20 3.88
C ALA A 118 -28.29 9.40 3.50
N PRO A 119 -28.98 8.40 2.90
CA PRO A 119 -30.39 8.57 2.58
C PRO A 119 -31.14 8.84 3.89
N SER A 120 -31.87 9.96 3.95
CA SER A 120 -32.71 10.26 5.10
C SER A 120 -33.74 9.13 5.21
N LYS A 121 -33.74 8.41 6.34
CA LYS A 121 -34.87 7.53 6.67
C LYS A 121 -36.11 8.42 6.76
N ALA A 122 -37.03 8.25 5.80
CA ALA A 122 -38.39 8.75 5.93
C ALA A 122 -39.02 8.06 7.15
N ALA A 123 -39.52 8.88 8.08
CA ALA A 123 -40.34 8.47 9.20
C ALA A 123 -41.80 8.32 8.76
#